data_AF-A0A6J4FL51-F1
#
_entry.id   AF-A0A6J4FL51-F1
#
_cell.length_a   1.000
_cell.length_b   1.000
_cell.length_c   1.000
_cell.angle_alpha   90.00
_cell.angle_beta   90.00
_cell.angle_gamma   90.00
#
_symmetry.space_group_name_H-M   'P 1'
#
loop_
_entity.id
_entity.type
_entity.pdbx_description
1 polymer ?
#
loop_
_entity_poly.entity_id
_entity_poly.type
_entity_poly.pdbx_seq_one_letter_code
_entity_poly.pdbx_strand_id
1 'polypeptide(L)'
;MALVKKNQIGGQVAVRTDEDGGTASGSKLLAEAQKRKARTFARQQKAAERIAAATSQLASGIAESASAAEELRKASEQIAQGAEEAAGAAQQSQKAVDHGAGLIRKAKDNADVSVAKTEALQSLIQSVSVQISNSIAAIGRAAERQVASVQMIEELERQAAAISEVVKAVARIADQTNLLALNAAIEAARAGQHGKGFAVVADEVRTLAETSEKSAREIQDLIAQIQKDVKIIAEGITASATSAKLEVEKGKQITTQLDQIRTDMVDIANGGREIAKASEESAIAAREAQKGSEIIAAAAEEQSAACQESIKTIDQQTQALTQSEQAAQELSELADELKNSTDISKSSEEVASAAEELSSAVE
;
A
#
# COMPACT_ATOMS: atom_id res chain seq x y z
N MET A 1 -38.03 96.41 -38.61
CA MET A 1 -38.87 95.31 -38.10
C MET A 1 -39.77 94.82 -39.23
N ALA A 2 -39.81 93.51 -39.45
CA ALA A 2 -40.83 92.71 -40.16
C ALA A 2 -41.30 93.07 -41.60
N LEU A 3 -41.08 92.09 -42.48
CA LEU A 3 -42.04 91.47 -43.42
C LEU A 3 -42.96 92.34 -44.27
N VAL A 4 -42.86 92.24 -45.61
CA VAL A 4 -44.04 92.07 -46.49
C VAL A 4 -43.66 91.21 -47.72
N LYS A 5 -44.43 90.12 -47.90
CA LYS A 5 -44.49 89.24 -49.07
C LYS A 5 -45.57 89.81 -50.00
N LYS A 6 -45.34 89.91 -51.32
CA LYS A 6 -46.43 90.10 -52.28
C LYS A 6 -46.17 89.41 -53.62
N ASN A 7 -47.15 88.57 -53.96
CA ASN A 7 -47.42 87.89 -55.21
C ASN A 7 -47.66 88.89 -56.36
N GLN A 8 -47.38 88.49 -57.60
CA GLN A 8 -48.13 88.97 -58.76
C GLN A 8 -48.28 87.87 -59.82
N ILE A 9 -49.53 87.67 -60.22
CA ILE A 9 -50.03 86.84 -61.32
C ILE A 9 -50.46 87.83 -62.41
N GLY A 10 -50.27 87.48 -63.69
CA GLY A 10 -51.27 87.75 -64.71
C GLY A 10 -50.82 88.31 -66.07
N GLY A 11 -51.27 87.61 -67.11
CA GLY A 11 -51.48 88.11 -68.48
C GLY A 11 -50.55 87.46 -69.51
N GLN A 12 -50.98 87.04 -70.70
CA GLN A 12 -52.30 86.96 -71.34
C GLN A 12 -52.12 86.08 -72.61
N VAL A 13 -53.18 85.37 -73.00
CA VAL A 13 -53.24 84.52 -74.20
C VAL A 13 -53.38 85.37 -75.47
N ALA A 14 -52.64 85.04 -76.53
CA ALA A 14 -53.05 85.31 -77.91
C ALA A 14 -52.48 84.27 -78.88
N VAL A 15 -53.41 83.64 -79.60
CA VAL A 15 -53.25 82.59 -80.61
C VAL A 15 -52.77 83.16 -81.94
N ARG A 16 -51.81 82.48 -82.58
CA ARG A 16 -51.66 82.45 -84.03
C ARG A 16 -51.09 81.08 -84.46
N THR A 17 -51.99 80.26 -84.99
CA THR A 17 -51.87 79.30 -86.11
C THR A 17 -50.79 79.73 -87.13
N ASP A 18 -50.01 78.89 -87.80
CA ASP A 18 -50.05 77.44 -88.05
C ASP A 18 -48.68 76.99 -88.59
N GLU A 19 -48.43 75.67 -88.47
CA GLU A 19 -47.71 74.82 -89.43
C GLU A 19 -46.23 75.14 -89.75
N ASP A 20 -45.30 74.49 -89.03
CA ASP A 20 -44.50 73.36 -89.56
C ASP A 20 -43.38 73.00 -88.56
N GLY A 21 -43.46 71.82 -87.94
CA GLY A 21 -42.44 71.37 -86.98
C GLY A 21 -42.68 70.02 -86.31
N GLY A 22 -43.67 69.24 -86.79
CA GLY A 22 -44.18 68.04 -86.12
C GLY A 22 -43.31 66.78 -86.17
N THR A 23 -42.19 66.75 -86.90
CA THR A 23 -41.43 65.49 -87.14
C THR A 23 -40.10 65.39 -86.38
N ALA A 24 -39.59 66.48 -85.80
CA ALA A 24 -38.31 66.48 -85.08
C ALA A 24 -38.43 66.21 -83.56
N SER A 25 -39.62 66.37 -82.98
CA SER A 25 -39.83 66.18 -81.52
C SER A 25 -40.10 64.71 -81.17
N GLY A 26 -40.86 63.98 -81.98
CA GLY A 26 -41.15 62.56 -81.77
C GLY A 26 -39.94 61.63 -81.94
N SER A 27 -39.03 61.94 -82.89
CA SER A 27 -37.79 61.19 -83.10
C SER A 27 -36.75 61.44 -82.01
N LYS A 28 -36.65 62.66 -81.48
CA LYS A 28 -35.82 62.97 -80.29
C LYS A 28 -36.36 62.30 -79.03
N LEU A 29 -37.68 62.28 -78.81
CA LEU A 29 -38.30 61.59 -77.68
C LEU A 29 -38.12 60.06 -77.76
N LEU A 30 -38.23 59.46 -78.96
CA LEU A 30 -37.95 58.03 -79.17
C LEU A 30 -36.46 57.69 -79.01
N ALA A 31 -35.55 58.54 -79.49
CA ALA A 31 -34.11 58.36 -79.30
C ALA A 31 -33.66 58.58 -77.84
N GLU A 32 -34.27 59.52 -77.12
CA GLU A 32 -34.07 59.71 -75.68
C GLU A 32 -34.67 58.56 -74.87
N ALA A 33 -35.82 58.02 -75.26
CA ALA A 33 -36.41 56.83 -74.65
C ALA A 33 -35.55 55.58 -74.89
N GLN A 34 -35.01 55.38 -76.09
CA GLN A 34 -34.07 54.29 -76.40
C GLN A 34 -32.74 54.46 -75.66
N LYS A 35 -32.17 55.68 -75.57
CA LYS A 35 -30.98 55.95 -74.75
C LYS A 35 -31.24 55.75 -73.26
N ARG A 36 -32.42 56.12 -72.75
CA ARG A 36 -32.83 55.84 -71.36
C ARG A 36 -32.91 54.34 -71.12
N LYS A 37 -33.59 53.58 -72.00
CA LYS A 37 -33.66 52.11 -71.95
C LYS A 37 -32.28 51.46 -72.01
N ALA A 38 -31.40 51.87 -72.92
CA ALA A 38 -30.04 51.35 -73.01
C ALA A 38 -29.19 51.65 -71.77
N ARG A 39 -29.33 52.85 -71.17
CA ARG A 39 -28.66 53.21 -69.91
C ARG A 39 -29.22 52.44 -68.70
N THR A 40 -30.52 52.13 -68.68
CA THR A 40 -31.12 51.29 -67.63
C THR A 40 -30.65 49.85 -67.78
N PHE A 41 -30.69 49.30 -68.99
CA PHE A 41 -30.18 47.97 -69.32
C PHE A 41 -28.70 47.81 -68.92
N ALA A 42 -27.83 48.74 -69.30
CA ALA A 42 -26.41 48.68 -68.93
C ALA A 42 -26.16 48.81 -67.41
N ARG A 43 -27.00 49.56 -66.68
CA ARG A 43 -26.93 49.63 -65.20
C ARG A 43 -27.38 48.33 -64.55
N GLN A 44 -28.44 47.70 -65.06
CA GLN A 44 -28.93 46.41 -64.58
C GLN A 44 -27.99 45.27 -64.91
N GLN A 45 -27.41 45.24 -66.11
CA GLN A 45 -26.40 44.25 -66.47
C GLN A 45 -25.19 44.32 -65.53
N LYS A 46 -24.74 45.53 -65.20
CA LYS A 46 -23.67 45.75 -64.22
C LYS A 46 -24.10 45.39 -62.79
N ALA A 47 -25.38 45.54 -62.44
CA ALA A 47 -25.91 45.11 -61.15
C ALA A 47 -25.98 43.57 -61.06
N ALA A 48 -26.49 42.91 -62.11
CA ALA A 48 -26.52 41.46 -62.26
C ALA A 48 -25.12 40.84 -62.17
N GLU A 49 -24.12 41.42 -62.84
CA GLU A 49 -22.71 41.00 -62.73
C GLU A 49 -22.15 41.16 -61.31
N ARG A 50 -22.51 42.24 -60.59
CA ARG A 50 -22.09 42.42 -59.20
C ARG A 50 -22.80 41.46 -58.25
N ILE A 51 -24.08 41.17 -58.49
CA ILE A 51 -24.84 40.17 -57.73
C ILE A 51 -24.19 38.81 -57.96
N ALA A 52 -24.04 38.35 -59.21
CA ALA A 52 -23.40 37.07 -59.51
C ALA A 52 -21.99 36.93 -58.89
N ALA A 53 -21.17 37.98 -58.94
CA ALA A 53 -19.86 37.97 -58.28
C ALA A 53 -19.96 37.86 -56.75
N ALA A 54 -20.88 38.60 -56.12
CA ALA A 54 -21.11 38.54 -54.68
C ALA A 54 -21.68 37.17 -54.25
N THR A 55 -22.61 36.61 -55.03
CA THR A 55 -23.20 35.28 -54.80
C THR A 55 -22.15 34.18 -54.94
N SER A 56 -21.26 34.27 -55.94
CA SER A 56 -20.14 33.34 -56.09
C SER A 56 -19.16 33.41 -54.90
N GLN A 57 -18.86 34.62 -54.41
CA GLN A 57 -18.04 34.78 -53.22
C GLN A 57 -18.72 34.24 -51.96
N LEU A 58 -20.04 34.44 -51.83
CA LEU A 58 -20.84 33.89 -50.74
C LEU A 58 -20.86 32.35 -50.79
N ALA A 59 -21.07 31.75 -51.96
CA ALA A 59 -21.04 30.30 -52.14
C ALA A 59 -19.70 29.70 -51.71
N SER A 60 -18.58 30.36 -52.06
CA SER A 60 -17.26 29.96 -51.55
C SER A 60 -17.15 30.03 -50.02
N GLY A 61 -17.69 31.09 -49.41
CA GLY A 61 -17.70 31.24 -47.94
C GLY A 61 -18.61 30.23 -47.23
N ILE A 62 -19.74 29.86 -47.84
CA ILE A 62 -20.63 28.80 -47.36
C ILE A 62 -19.93 27.45 -47.42
N ALA A 63 -19.25 27.14 -48.53
CA ALA A 63 -18.48 25.90 -48.66
C ALA A 63 -17.35 25.80 -47.62
N GLU A 64 -16.62 26.89 -47.37
CA GLU A 64 -15.59 26.94 -46.32
C GLU A 64 -16.20 26.76 -44.92
N SER A 65 -17.34 27.41 -44.65
CA SER A 65 -18.07 27.27 -43.39
C SER A 65 -18.61 25.86 -43.18
N ALA A 66 -19.10 25.20 -44.24
CA ALA A 66 -19.57 23.82 -44.20
C ALA A 66 -18.43 22.84 -43.89
N SER A 67 -17.25 23.06 -44.49
CA SER A 67 -16.05 22.29 -44.16
C SER A 67 -15.63 22.48 -42.70
N ALA A 68 -15.65 23.72 -42.20
CA ALA A 68 -15.33 24.01 -40.80
C ALA A 68 -16.34 23.39 -39.82
N ALA A 69 -17.63 23.38 -40.16
CA ALA A 69 -18.67 22.73 -39.37
C ALA A 69 -18.45 21.20 -39.28
N GLU A 70 -18.06 20.56 -40.39
CA GLU A 70 -17.73 19.12 -40.43
C GLU A 70 -16.48 18.79 -39.60
N GLU A 71 -15.45 19.65 -39.62
CA GLU A 71 -14.29 19.49 -38.74
C GLU A 71 -14.64 19.66 -37.26
N LEU A 72 -15.47 20.66 -36.92
CA LEU A 72 -15.97 20.86 -35.56
C LEU A 72 -16.81 19.67 -35.07
N ARG A 73 -17.61 19.06 -35.96
CA ARG A 73 -18.38 17.86 -35.66
C ARG A 73 -17.45 16.72 -35.26
N LYS A 74 -16.46 16.41 -36.11
CA LYS A 74 -15.47 15.36 -35.83
C LYS A 74 -14.71 15.62 -34.53
N ALA A 75 -14.30 16.86 -34.29
CA ALA A 75 -13.62 17.24 -33.05
C ALA A 75 -14.54 17.01 -31.83
N SER A 76 -15.82 17.39 -31.92
CA SER A 76 -16.80 17.19 -30.84
C SER A 76 -17.09 15.71 -30.57
N GLU A 77 -17.21 14.89 -31.62
CA GLU A 77 -17.37 13.43 -31.50
C GLU A 77 -16.14 12.78 -30.83
N GLN A 78 -14.93 13.19 -31.23
CA GLN A 78 -13.69 12.71 -30.60
C GLN A 78 -13.59 13.13 -29.13
N ILE A 79 -13.98 14.35 -28.78
CA ILE A 79 -13.98 14.82 -27.40
C ILE A 79 -15.03 14.04 -26.57
N ALA A 80 -16.22 13.79 -27.10
CA ALA A 80 -17.25 13.00 -26.43
C ALA A 80 -16.76 11.57 -26.15
N GLN A 81 -16.14 10.92 -27.13
CA GLN A 81 -15.53 9.61 -26.93
C GLN A 81 -14.45 9.62 -25.84
N GLY A 82 -13.55 10.61 -25.88
CA GLY A 82 -12.51 10.76 -24.86
C GLY A 82 -13.08 11.01 -23.46
N ALA A 83 -14.21 11.72 -23.38
CA ALA A 83 -14.93 11.93 -22.13
C ALA A 83 -15.56 10.63 -21.60
N GLU A 84 -16.22 9.83 -22.44
CA GLU A 84 -16.73 8.51 -22.04
C GLU A 84 -15.61 7.58 -21.53
N GLU A 85 -14.47 7.55 -22.22
CA GLU A 85 -13.29 6.79 -21.80
C GLU A 85 -12.75 7.28 -20.46
N ALA A 86 -12.67 8.60 -20.25
CA ALA A 86 -12.24 9.20 -18.99
C ALA A 86 -13.19 8.87 -17.82
N ALA A 87 -14.51 8.91 -18.06
CA ALA A 87 -15.51 8.52 -17.07
C ALA A 87 -15.38 7.04 -16.68
N GLY A 88 -15.21 6.16 -17.68
CA GLY A 88 -14.98 4.73 -17.45
C GLY A 88 -13.69 4.45 -16.67
N ALA A 89 -12.60 5.13 -17.01
CA ALA A 89 -11.33 5.04 -16.30
C ALA A 89 -11.44 5.54 -14.86
N ALA A 90 -12.15 6.65 -14.62
CA ALA A 90 -12.40 7.20 -13.30
C ALA A 90 -13.21 6.25 -12.41
N GLN A 91 -14.25 5.60 -12.95
CA GLN A 91 -15.01 4.57 -12.22
C GLN A 91 -14.17 3.33 -11.88
N GLN A 92 -13.28 2.89 -12.78
CA GLN A 92 -12.35 1.81 -12.48
C GLN A 92 -11.35 2.21 -11.40
N SER A 93 -10.83 3.44 -11.46
CA SER A 93 -9.97 4.02 -10.43
C SER A 93 -10.64 4.02 -9.06
N GLN A 94 -11.90 4.46 -8.96
CA GLN A 94 -12.68 4.40 -7.71
C GLN A 94 -12.73 2.99 -7.11
N LYS A 95 -13.05 1.97 -7.92
CA LYS A 95 -13.09 0.57 -7.46
C LYS A 95 -11.73 0.09 -6.95
N ALA A 96 -10.65 0.46 -7.65
CA ALA A 96 -9.30 0.11 -7.24
C ALA A 96 -8.90 0.80 -5.92
N VAL A 97 -9.26 2.07 -5.76
CA VAL A 97 -9.03 2.85 -4.53
C VAL A 97 -9.82 2.28 -3.36
N ASP A 98 -11.10 1.94 -3.54
CA ASP A 98 -11.91 1.32 -2.48
C ASP A 98 -11.33 -0.03 -2.03
N HIS A 99 -10.89 -0.85 -2.99
CA HIS A 99 -10.22 -2.11 -2.68
C HIS A 99 -8.90 -1.87 -1.92
N GLY A 100 -8.10 -0.91 -2.38
CA GLY A 100 -6.86 -0.49 -1.72
C GLY A 100 -7.10 0.02 -0.30
N ALA A 101 -8.14 0.81 -0.06
CA ALA A 101 -8.53 1.30 1.25
C ALA A 101 -8.88 0.14 2.22
N GLY A 102 -9.52 -0.91 1.71
CA GLY A 102 -9.76 -2.15 2.46
C GLY A 102 -8.46 -2.85 2.87
N LEU A 103 -7.49 -2.97 1.96
CA LEU A 103 -6.18 -3.55 2.25
C LEU A 103 -5.38 -2.72 3.27
N ILE A 104 -5.40 -1.40 3.14
CA ILE A 104 -4.76 -0.46 4.07
C ILE A 104 -5.34 -0.62 5.48
N ARG A 105 -6.67 -0.72 5.61
CA ARG A 105 -7.31 -0.95 6.91
C ARG A 105 -6.89 -2.27 7.53
N LYS A 106 -6.86 -3.34 6.74
CA LYS A 106 -6.39 -4.66 7.20
C LYS A 106 -4.92 -4.64 7.61
N ALA A 107 -4.07 -3.87 6.91
CA ALA A 107 -2.66 -3.69 7.28
C ALA A 107 -2.53 -2.99 8.63
N LYS A 108 -3.31 -1.93 8.88
CA LYS A 108 -3.39 -1.27 10.19
C LYS A 108 -3.83 -2.23 11.30
N ASP A 109 -4.94 -2.94 11.09
CA ASP A 109 -5.46 -3.88 12.10
C ASP A 109 -4.43 -4.97 12.43
N ASN A 110 -3.75 -5.51 11.42
CA ASN A 110 -2.68 -6.48 11.62
C ASN A 110 -1.49 -5.91 12.39
N ALA A 111 -1.13 -4.65 12.13
CA ALA A 111 -0.06 -3.96 12.82
C ALA A 111 -0.40 -3.74 14.31
N ASP A 112 -1.61 -3.27 14.60
CA ASP A 112 -2.10 -3.07 15.98
C ASP A 112 -2.13 -4.39 16.77
N VAL A 113 -2.61 -5.48 16.14
CA VAL A 113 -2.58 -6.83 16.73
C VAL A 113 -1.14 -7.30 16.96
N SER A 114 -0.23 -7.04 16.02
CA SER A 114 1.19 -7.40 16.16
C SER A 114 1.83 -6.68 17.35
N VAL A 115 1.58 -5.37 17.51
CA VAL A 115 2.07 -4.59 18.65
C VAL A 115 1.55 -5.17 19.97
N ALA A 116 0.24 -5.40 20.07
CA ALA A 116 -0.36 -5.94 21.29
C ALA A 116 0.20 -7.33 21.66
N LYS A 117 0.38 -8.22 20.68
CA LYS A 117 0.99 -9.54 20.89
C LYS A 117 2.46 -9.43 21.32
N THR A 118 3.19 -8.49 20.74
CA THR A 118 4.60 -8.26 21.05
C THR A 118 4.77 -7.73 22.48
N GLU A 119 3.92 -6.81 22.92
CA GLU A 119 3.89 -6.31 24.30
C GLU A 119 3.54 -7.43 25.30
N ALA A 120 2.58 -8.30 24.97
CA ALA A 120 2.27 -9.48 25.78
C ALA A 120 3.46 -10.45 25.88
N LEU A 121 4.16 -10.68 24.76
CA LEU A 121 5.37 -11.52 24.73
C LEU A 121 6.50 -10.93 25.56
N GLN A 122 6.70 -9.61 25.56
CA GLN A 122 7.70 -8.96 26.41
C GLN A 122 7.42 -9.23 27.91
N SER A 123 6.16 -9.14 28.33
CA SER A 123 5.77 -9.45 29.71
C SER A 123 6.06 -10.91 30.06
N LEU A 124 5.76 -11.84 29.15
CA LEU A 124 6.04 -13.26 29.33
C LEU A 124 7.55 -13.54 29.42
N ILE A 125 8.35 -12.96 28.51
CA ILE A 125 9.82 -13.08 28.52
C ILE A 125 10.41 -12.58 29.83
N GLN A 126 9.90 -11.45 30.35
CA GLN A 126 10.33 -10.93 31.64
C GLN A 126 10.04 -11.91 32.79
N SER A 127 8.84 -12.51 32.80
CA SER A 127 8.47 -13.53 33.79
C SER A 127 9.38 -14.76 33.71
N VAL A 128 9.61 -15.27 32.49
CA VAL A 128 10.49 -16.42 32.25
C VAL A 128 11.93 -16.12 32.66
N SER A 129 12.44 -14.93 32.34
CA SER A 129 13.81 -14.51 32.73
C SER A 129 14.00 -14.50 34.25
N VAL A 130 12.98 -14.05 35.00
CA VAL A 130 12.99 -14.13 36.47
C VAL A 130 12.98 -15.58 36.97
N GLN A 131 12.15 -16.44 36.39
CA GLN A 131 12.09 -17.87 36.77
C GLN A 131 13.42 -18.60 36.51
N ILE A 132 14.05 -18.33 35.37
CA ILE A 132 15.36 -18.89 35.03
C ILE A 132 16.43 -18.36 35.99
N SER A 133 16.44 -17.06 36.28
CA SER A 133 17.38 -16.47 37.24
C SER A 133 17.26 -17.12 38.64
N ASN A 134 16.03 -17.37 39.10
CA ASN A 134 15.78 -18.08 40.34
C ASN A 134 16.27 -19.53 40.30
N SER A 135 16.10 -20.21 39.16
CA SER A 135 16.56 -21.58 38.96
C SER A 135 18.09 -21.67 38.97
N ILE A 136 18.77 -20.75 38.28
CA ILE A 136 20.23 -20.62 38.30
C ILE A 136 20.72 -20.42 39.74
N ALA A 137 20.10 -19.53 40.50
CA ALA A 137 20.48 -19.29 41.89
C ALA A 137 20.25 -20.53 42.77
N ALA A 138 19.16 -21.28 42.55
CA ALA A 138 18.88 -22.52 43.29
C ALA A 138 19.90 -23.62 42.97
N ILE A 139 20.24 -23.81 41.70
CA ILE A 139 21.25 -24.79 41.26
C ILE A 139 22.64 -24.38 41.77
N GLY A 140 22.98 -23.08 41.74
CA GLY A 140 24.24 -22.57 42.31
C GLY A 140 24.37 -22.91 43.79
N ARG A 141 23.32 -22.67 44.59
CA ARG A 141 23.30 -23.07 46.02
C ARG A 141 23.39 -24.58 46.21
N ALA A 142 22.77 -25.37 45.32
CA ALA A 142 22.88 -26.83 45.36
C ALA A 142 24.32 -27.28 45.09
N ALA A 143 25.01 -26.68 44.11
CA ALA A 143 26.41 -26.94 43.83
C ALA A 143 27.32 -26.60 45.03
N GLU A 144 27.09 -25.47 45.71
CA GLU A 144 27.82 -25.10 46.93
C GLU A 144 27.61 -26.12 48.06
N ARG A 145 26.37 -26.60 48.27
CA ARG A 145 26.07 -27.65 49.25
C ARG A 145 26.74 -28.98 48.90
N GLN A 146 26.82 -29.30 47.61
CA GLN A 146 27.50 -30.48 47.10
C GLN A 146 28.99 -30.43 47.44
N VAL A 147 29.64 -29.27 47.24
CA VAL A 147 31.05 -29.04 47.62
C VAL A 147 31.25 -29.18 49.13
N ALA A 148 30.35 -28.63 49.96
CA ALA A 148 30.42 -28.84 51.41
C ALA A 148 30.26 -30.32 51.80
N SER A 149 29.49 -31.09 51.04
CA SER A 149 29.32 -32.54 51.26
C SER A 149 30.59 -33.33 50.94
N VAL A 150 31.41 -32.89 49.98
CA VAL A 150 32.73 -33.50 49.71
C VAL A 150 33.61 -33.43 50.97
N GLN A 151 33.64 -32.29 51.67
CA GLN A 151 34.45 -32.13 52.88
C GLN A 151 34.03 -33.10 54.00
N MET A 152 32.72 -33.34 54.16
CA MET A 152 32.22 -34.31 55.15
C MET A 152 32.61 -35.75 54.79
N ILE A 153 32.65 -36.07 53.50
CA ILE A 153 33.05 -37.39 53.00
C ILE A 153 34.55 -37.62 53.18
N GLU A 154 35.39 -36.60 52.91
CA GLU A 154 36.83 -36.66 53.16
C GLU A 154 37.15 -36.93 54.64
N GLU A 155 36.37 -36.34 55.55
CA GLU A 155 36.50 -36.62 56.99
C GLU A 155 36.06 -38.04 57.34
N LEU A 156 34.96 -38.54 56.75
CA LEU A 156 34.51 -39.91 56.94
C LEU A 156 35.52 -40.94 56.42
N GLU A 157 36.16 -40.68 55.29
CA GLU A 157 37.24 -41.50 54.74
C GLU A 157 38.43 -41.59 55.72
N ARG A 158 38.82 -40.44 56.30
CA ARG A 158 39.88 -40.36 57.32
C ARG A 158 39.52 -41.13 58.57
N GLN A 159 38.29 -41.02 59.04
CA GLN A 159 37.80 -41.77 60.22
C GLN A 159 37.79 -43.27 59.95
N ALA A 160 37.30 -43.71 58.79
CA ALA A 160 37.32 -45.12 58.41
C ALA A 160 38.76 -45.68 58.33
N ALA A 161 39.71 -44.90 57.79
CA ALA A 161 41.12 -45.26 57.78
C ALA A 161 41.71 -45.38 59.20
N ALA A 162 41.38 -44.45 60.10
CA ALA A 162 41.82 -44.50 61.50
C ALA A 162 41.28 -45.75 62.22
N ILE A 163 40.00 -46.08 62.03
CA ILE A 163 39.40 -47.29 62.61
C ILE A 163 40.08 -48.54 62.03
N SER A 164 40.39 -48.57 60.72
CA SER A 164 41.11 -49.68 60.09
C SER A 164 42.45 -49.96 60.80
N GLU A 165 43.22 -48.91 61.12
CA GLU A 165 44.49 -49.06 61.84
C GLU A 165 44.32 -49.57 63.28
N VAL A 166 43.28 -49.12 63.99
CA VAL A 166 42.95 -49.63 65.33
C VAL A 166 42.58 -51.11 65.26
N VAL A 167 41.76 -51.52 64.30
CA VAL A 167 41.32 -52.91 64.13
C VAL A 167 42.48 -53.83 63.75
N LYS A 168 43.42 -53.37 62.90
CA LYS A 168 44.68 -54.09 62.65
C LYS A 168 45.51 -54.27 63.92
N ALA A 169 45.55 -53.26 64.79
CA ALA A 169 46.25 -53.38 66.08
C ALA A 169 45.55 -54.40 67.00
N VAL A 170 44.22 -54.41 67.06
CA VAL A 170 43.45 -55.42 67.82
C VAL A 170 43.70 -56.83 67.29
N ALA A 171 43.70 -57.03 65.96
CA ALA A 171 44.00 -58.32 65.35
C ALA A 171 45.42 -58.81 65.73
N ARG A 172 46.42 -57.91 65.71
CA ARG A 172 47.79 -58.23 66.17
C ARG A 172 47.84 -58.58 67.66
N ILE A 173 47.11 -57.87 68.52
CA ILE A 173 47.05 -58.16 69.95
C ILE A 173 46.37 -59.51 70.19
N ALA A 174 45.29 -59.82 69.47
CA ALA A 174 44.61 -61.10 69.55
C ALA A 174 45.54 -62.26 69.14
N ASP A 175 46.27 -62.13 68.02
CA ASP A 175 47.26 -63.11 67.58
C ASP A 175 48.41 -63.31 68.60
N GLN A 176 48.95 -62.21 69.16
CA GLN A 176 49.94 -62.29 70.23
C GLN A 176 49.39 -62.96 71.50
N THR A 177 48.14 -62.67 71.86
CA THR A 177 47.47 -63.29 73.02
C THR A 177 47.23 -64.77 72.79
N ASN A 178 46.87 -65.16 71.56
CA ASN A 178 46.73 -66.55 71.15
C ASN A 178 48.06 -67.32 71.27
N LEU A 179 49.16 -66.73 70.82
CA LEU A 179 50.51 -67.30 70.96
C LEU A 179 50.95 -67.42 72.43
N LEU A 180 50.65 -66.42 73.26
CA LEU A 180 50.92 -66.47 74.71
C LEU A 180 50.10 -67.56 75.41
N ALA A 181 48.82 -67.67 75.07
CA ALA A 181 47.92 -68.69 75.59
C ALA A 181 48.36 -70.11 75.20
N LEU A 182 48.81 -70.30 73.95
CA LEU A 182 49.38 -71.56 73.48
C LEU A 182 50.64 -71.93 74.28
N ASN A 183 51.56 -70.98 74.47
CA ASN A 183 52.76 -71.21 75.28
C ASN A 183 52.40 -71.55 76.74
N ALA A 184 51.40 -70.89 77.31
CA ALA A 184 50.91 -71.18 78.66
C ALA A 184 50.26 -72.58 78.75
N ALA A 185 49.49 -73.00 77.75
CA ALA A 185 48.90 -74.33 77.67
C ALA A 185 49.97 -75.43 77.58
N ILE A 186 51.02 -75.20 76.79
CA ILE A 186 52.19 -76.11 76.69
C ILE A 186 52.88 -76.25 78.05
N GLU A 187 53.16 -75.14 78.74
CA GLU A 187 53.84 -75.18 80.04
C GLU A 187 52.94 -75.77 81.15
N ALA A 188 51.62 -75.54 81.09
CA ALA A 188 50.65 -76.16 81.98
C ALA A 188 50.58 -77.69 81.77
N ALA A 189 50.64 -78.17 80.54
CA ALA A 189 50.74 -79.61 80.23
C ALA A 189 52.07 -80.20 80.76
N ARG A 190 53.16 -79.43 80.70
CA ARG A 190 54.48 -79.81 81.21
C ARG A 190 54.53 -79.97 82.73
N ALA A 191 53.74 -79.17 83.47
CA ALA A 191 53.60 -79.25 84.92
C ALA A 191 52.72 -80.43 85.42
N GLY A 192 52.17 -81.26 84.52
CA GLY A 192 51.46 -82.49 84.86
C GLY A 192 50.19 -82.25 85.68
N GLN A 193 50.04 -82.92 86.85
CA GLN A 193 48.84 -82.77 87.68
C GLN A 193 48.67 -81.39 88.32
N HIS A 194 49.77 -80.67 88.58
CA HIS A 194 49.74 -79.33 89.19
C HIS A 194 49.33 -78.22 88.19
N GLY A 195 49.43 -78.48 86.89
CA GLY A 195 49.10 -77.52 85.82
C GLY A 195 47.66 -77.60 85.30
N LYS A 196 46.85 -78.57 85.74
CA LYS A 196 45.49 -78.80 85.20
C LYS A 196 44.57 -77.58 85.23
N GLY A 197 44.59 -76.80 86.32
CA GLY A 197 43.80 -75.56 86.42
C GLY A 197 44.30 -74.46 85.48
N PHE A 198 45.61 -74.34 85.31
CA PHE A 198 46.22 -73.39 84.38
C PHE A 198 45.98 -73.77 82.91
N ALA A 199 45.94 -75.07 82.59
CA ALA A 199 45.64 -75.54 81.24
C ALA A 199 44.23 -75.13 80.79
N VAL A 200 43.23 -75.25 81.67
CA VAL A 200 41.84 -74.81 81.38
C VAL A 200 41.78 -73.31 81.14
N VAL A 201 42.46 -72.50 81.95
CA VAL A 201 42.49 -71.04 81.76
C VAL A 201 43.22 -70.68 80.47
N ALA A 202 44.33 -71.35 80.15
CA ALA A 202 45.09 -71.10 78.92
C ALA A 202 44.26 -71.44 77.67
N ASP A 203 43.52 -72.55 77.66
CA ASP A 203 42.61 -72.88 76.55
C ASP A 203 41.45 -71.87 76.42
N GLU A 204 40.87 -71.40 77.52
CA GLU A 204 39.83 -70.36 77.49
C GLU A 204 40.37 -69.04 76.91
N VAL A 205 41.55 -68.59 77.35
CA VAL A 205 42.22 -67.40 76.80
C VAL A 205 42.54 -67.59 75.31
N ARG A 206 42.94 -68.79 74.89
CA ARG A 206 43.18 -69.13 73.49
C ARG A 206 41.91 -68.98 72.65
N THR A 207 40.79 -69.55 73.11
CA THR A 207 39.49 -69.42 72.44
C THR A 207 38.99 -67.97 72.38
N LEU A 208 39.19 -67.18 73.43
CA LEU A 208 38.87 -65.74 73.42
C LEU A 208 39.73 -64.97 72.41
N ALA A 209 41.01 -65.31 72.30
CA ALA A 209 41.94 -64.70 71.36
C ALA A 209 41.57 -65.03 69.90
N GLU A 210 41.29 -66.31 69.59
CA GLU A 210 40.80 -66.75 68.26
C GLU A 210 39.48 -66.06 67.89
N THR A 211 38.55 -65.92 68.84
CA THR A 211 37.27 -65.22 68.63
C THR A 211 37.47 -63.72 68.40
N SER A 212 38.40 -63.10 69.14
CA SER A 212 38.74 -61.68 68.98
C SER A 212 39.41 -61.41 67.64
N GLU A 213 40.29 -62.30 67.18
CA GLU A 213 40.94 -62.22 65.87
C GLU A 213 39.90 -62.35 64.75
N LYS A 214 39.00 -63.34 64.84
CA LYS A 214 37.91 -63.50 63.87
C LYS A 214 37.03 -62.25 63.80
N SER A 215 36.62 -61.71 64.95
CA SER A 215 35.82 -60.47 65.02
C SER A 215 36.57 -59.28 64.42
N ALA A 216 37.87 -59.15 64.68
CA ALA A 216 38.69 -58.09 64.11
C ALA A 216 38.77 -58.18 62.57
N ARG A 217 38.88 -59.40 62.01
CA ARG A 217 38.83 -59.62 60.56
C ARG A 217 37.47 -59.24 59.96
N GLU A 218 36.37 -59.65 60.59
CA GLU A 218 35.01 -59.28 60.15
C GLU A 218 34.80 -57.75 60.17
N ILE A 219 35.30 -57.06 61.21
CA ILE A 219 35.27 -55.59 61.27
C ILE A 219 36.15 -54.96 60.17
N GLN A 220 37.33 -55.54 59.90
CA GLN A 220 38.22 -55.06 58.85
C GLN A 220 37.55 -55.13 57.46
N ASP A 221 36.85 -56.22 57.15
CA ASP A 221 36.09 -56.38 55.92
C ASP A 221 34.95 -55.34 55.83
N LEU A 222 34.25 -55.09 56.95
CA LEU A 222 33.22 -54.05 57.04
C LEU A 222 33.80 -52.65 56.76
N ILE A 223 34.97 -52.33 57.31
CA ILE A 223 35.63 -51.03 57.10
C ILE A 223 36.09 -50.89 55.65
N ALA A 224 36.61 -51.96 55.04
CA ALA A 224 37.00 -51.94 53.63
C ALA A 224 35.78 -51.68 52.73
N GLN A 225 34.62 -52.25 53.06
CA GLN A 225 33.37 -51.97 52.36
C GLN A 225 32.91 -50.52 52.56
N ILE A 226 32.97 -49.99 53.79
CA ILE A 226 32.66 -48.57 54.08
C ILE A 226 33.57 -47.65 53.26
N GLN A 227 34.88 -47.88 53.24
CA GLN A 227 35.83 -47.08 52.46
C GLN A 227 35.49 -47.08 50.97
N LYS A 228 35.13 -48.25 50.42
CA LYS A 228 34.69 -48.38 49.04
C LYS A 228 33.42 -47.56 48.77
N ASP A 229 32.42 -47.66 49.64
CA ASP A 229 31.16 -46.94 49.49
C ASP A 229 31.34 -45.43 49.63
N VAL A 230 32.17 -44.98 50.57
CA VAL A 230 32.58 -43.57 50.75
C VAL A 230 33.19 -43.02 49.46
N LYS A 231 34.10 -43.76 48.82
CA LYS A 231 34.71 -43.36 47.55
C LYS A 231 33.68 -43.22 46.42
N ILE A 232 32.76 -44.17 46.29
CA ILE A 232 31.69 -44.12 45.28
C ILE A 232 30.80 -42.88 45.50
N ILE A 233 30.45 -42.59 46.76
CA ILE A 233 29.65 -41.41 47.09
C ILE A 233 30.45 -40.13 46.77
N ALA A 234 31.75 -40.06 47.10
CA ALA A 234 32.62 -38.92 46.79
C ALA A 234 32.64 -38.58 45.29
N GLU A 235 32.83 -39.60 44.45
CA GLU A 235 32.83 -39.49 43.00
C GLU A 235 31.46 -38.99 42.49
N GLY A 236 30.36 -39.57 42.98
CA GLY A 236 29.00 -39.15 42.63
C GLY A 236 28.67 -37.70 43.00
N ILE A 237 29.12 -37.26 44.19
CA ILE A 237 28.95 -35.88 44.66
C ILE A 237 29.76 -34.91 43.79
N THR A 238 31.01 -35.25 43.47
CA THR A 238 31.88 -34.42 42.63
C THR A 238 31.34 -34.27 41.20
N ALA A 239 30.87 -35.38 40.62
CA ALA A 239 30.20 -35.36 39.31
C ALA A 239 28.95 -34.47 39.34
N SER A 240 28.11 -34.61 40.37
CA SER A 240 26.89 -33.80 40.54
C SER A 240 27.20 -32.30 40.68
N ALA A 241 28.24 -31.93 41.42
CA ALA A 241 28.69 -30.54 41.58
C ALA A 241 29.12 -29.94 40.24
N THR A 242 29.86 -30.72 39.45
CA THR A 242 30.35 -30.31 38.14
C THR A 242 29.20 -30.10 37.16
N SER A 243 28.24 -31.04 37.11
CA SER A 243 27.02 -30.92 36.31
C SER A 243 26.20 -29.69 36.71
N ALA A 244 25.99 -29.46 38.01
CA ALA A 244 25.26 -28.29 38.50
C ALA A 244 25.92 -26.97 38.06
N LYS A 245 27.25 -26.88 38.10
CA LYS A 245 27.98 -25.70 37.60
C LYS A 245 27.81 -25.49 36.10
N LEU A 246 27.81 -26.56 35.31
CA LEU A 246 27.55 -26.48 33.87
C LEU A 246 26.13 -25.97 33.57
N GLU A 247 25.13 -26.45 34.31
CA GLU A 247 23.74 -25.99 34.16
C GLU A 247 23.56 -24.51 34.56
N VAL A 248 24.31 -24.02 35.56
CA VAL A 248 24.36 -22.58 35.88
C VAL A 248 24.87 -21.76 34.70
N GLU A 249 25.96 -22.20 34.04
CA GLU A 249 26.51 -21.48 32.88
C GLU A 249 25.56 -21.52 31.68
N LYS A 250 24.90 -22.65 31.39
CA LYS A 250 23.84 -22.74 30.38
C LYS A 250 22.68 -21.80 30.70
N GLY A 251 22.25 -21.76 31.96
CA GLY A 251 21.20 -20.85 32.39
C GLY A 251 21.55 -19.38 32.12
N LYS A 252 22.78 -18.96 32.40
CA LYS A 252 23.25 -17.60 32.08
C LYS A 252 23.18 -17.30 30.58
N GLN A 253 23.58 -18.25 29.74
CA GLN A 253 23.48 -18.10 28.28
C GLN A 253 22.02 -17.91 27.84
N ILE A 254 21.09 -18.68 28.42
CA ILE A 254 19.66 -18.53 28.14
C ILE A 254 19.17 -17.14 28.58
N THR A 255 19.59 -16.63 29.73
CA THR A 255 19.25 -15.26 30.18
C THR A 255 19.70 -14.21 29.18
N THR A 256 20.94 -14.30 28.66
CA THR A 256 21.43 -13.38 27.63
C THR A 256 20.61 -13.47 26.33
N GLN A 257 20.23 -14.67 25.91
CA GLN A 257 19.38 -14.85 24.73
C GLN A 257 17.98 -14.25 24.94
N LEU A 258 17.40 -14.40 26.14
CA LEU A 258 16.11 -13.78 26.46
C LEU A 258 16.18 -12.25 26.47
N ASP A 259 17.29 -11.67 26.92
CA ASP A 259 17.51 -10.21 26.84
C ASP A 259 17.61 -9.72 25.38
N GLN A 260 18.25 -10.49 24.49
CA GLN A 260 18.27 -10.19 23.06
C GLN A 260 16.86 -10.27 22.48
N ILE A 261 16.12 -11.36 22.74
CA ILE A 261 14.73 -11.49 22.27
C ILE A 261 13.87 -10.33 22.77
N ARG A 262 14.03 -9.90 24.03
CA ARG A 262 13.31 -8.73 24.55
C ARG A 262 13.60 -7.47 23.72
N THR A 263 14.86 -7.26 23.34
CA THR A 263 15.27 -6.12 22.51
C THR A 263 14.65 -6.20 21.12
N ASP A 264 14.72 -7.36 20.47
CA ASP A 264 14.13 -7.59 19.15
C ASP A 264 12.60 -7.35 19.18
N MET A 265 11.94 -7.71 20.28
CA MET A 265 10.50 -7.43 20.46
C MET A 265 10.21 -5.92 20.56
N VAL A 266 11.10 -5.11 21.13
CA VAL A 266 10.93 -3.65 21.12
C VAL A 266 10.96 -3.12 19.69
N ASP A 267 11.89 -3.61 18.88
CA ASP A 267 12.02 -3.21 17.47
C ASP A 267 10.80 -3.64 16.65
N ILE A 268 10.30 -4.86 16.86
CA ILE A 268 9.05 -5.34 16.22
C ILE A 268 7.85 -4.47 16.61
N ALA A 269 7.72 -4.10 17.88
CA ALA A 269 6.64 -3.23 18.33
C ALA A 269 6.72 -1.83 17.69
N ASN A 270 7.93 -1.27 17.57
CA ASN A 270 8.14 0.01 16.90
C ASN A 270 7.81 -0.07 15.41
N GLY A 271 8.28 -1.11 14.70
CA GLY A 271 7.93 -1.35 13.30
C GLY A 271 6.42 -1.53 13.09
N GLY A 272 5.72 -2.19 14.01
CA GLY A 272 4.26 -2.28 13.99
C GLY A 272 3.59 -0.90 14.10
N ARG A 273 4.05 -0.04 15.02
CA ARG A 273 3.53 1.33 15.15
C ARG A 273 3.79 2.19 13.91
N GLU A 274 4.94 2.03 13.27
CA GLU A 274 5.25 2.71 12.01
C GLU A 274 4.33 2.26 10.87
N ILE A 275 4.05 0.95 10.74
CA ILE A 275 3.11 0.43 9.75
C ILE A 275 1.69 0.97 10.01
N ALA A 276 1.25 1.02 11.26
CA ALA A 276 -0.06 1.57 11.62
C ALA A 276 -0.17 3.05 11.23
N LYS A 277 0.87 3.85 11.51
CA LYS A 277 0.94 5.26 11.10
C LYS A 277 0.93 5.42 9.57
N ALA A 278 1.78 4.68 8.86
CA ALA A 278 1.84 4.73 7.40
C ALA A 278 0.51 4.30 6.75
N SER A 279 -0.21 3.37 7.39
CA SER A 279 -1.55 2.95 6.96
C SER A 279 -2.58 4.06 7.17
N GLU A 280 -2.50 4.83 8.25
CA GLU A 280 -3.36 6.00 8.48
C GLU A 280 -3.15 7.07 7.39
N GLU A 281 -1.89 7.39 7.08
CA GLU A 281 -1.51 8.33 6.02
C GLU A 281 -1.98 7.83 4.63
N SER A 282 -1.79 6.54 4.35
CA SER A 282 -2.27 5.91 3.12
C SER A 282 -3.79 5.93 2.99
N ALA A 283 -4.52 5.80 4.11
CA ALA A 283 -5.97 5.89 4.12
C ALA A 283 -6.48 7.30 3.80
N ILE A 284 -5.75 8.34 4.22
CA ILE A 284 -6.04 9.73 3.84
C ILE A 284 -5.81 9.91 2.34
N ALA A 285 -4.66 9.48 1.82
CA ALA A 285 -4.34 9.57 0.39
C ALA A 285 -5.35 8.79 -0.49
N ALA A 286 -5.83 7.62 -0.03
CA ALA A 286 -6.86 6.87 -0.72
C ALA A 286 -8.19 7.65 -0.80
N ARG A 287 -8.62 8.31 0.28
CA ARG A 287 -9.82 9.17 0.24
C ARG A 287 -9.67 10.35 -0.71
N GLU A 288 -8.50 10.96 -0.77
CA GLU A 288 -8.23 12.05 -1.72
C GLU A 288 -8.27 11.55 -3.16
N ALA A 289 -7.69 10.38 -3.45
CA ALA A 289 -7.74 9.75 -4.76
C ALA A 289 -9.18 9.37 -5.19
N GLN A 290 -10.00 8.90 -4.24
CA GLN A 290 -11.43 8.63 -4.46
C GLN A 290 -12.17 9.89 -4.89
N LYS A 291 -12.01 10.98 -4.12
CA LYS A 291 -12.60 12.28 -4.44
C LYS A 291 -12.11 12.83 -5.78
N GLY A 292 -10.81 12.69 -6.07
CA GLY A 292 -10.25 13.08 -7.37
C GLY A 292 -10.89 12.31 -8.53
N SER A 293 -11.11 11.01 -8.36
CA SER A 293 -11.78 10.18 -9.38
C SER A 293 -13.26 10.55 -9.54
N GLU A 294 -13.97 10.88 -8.46
CA GLU A 294 -15.35 11.41 -8.54
C GLU A 294 -15.43 12.71 -9.34
N ILE A 295 -14.50 13.64 -9.12
CA ILE A 295 -14.44 14.90 -9.85
C ILE A 295 -14.16 14.67 -11.34
N ILE A 296 -13.25 13.76 -11.68
CA ILE A 296 -12.95 13.42 -13.08
C ILE A 296 -14.17 12.81 -13.77
N ALA A 297 -14.86 11.88 -13.10
CA ALA A 297 -16.08 11.27 -13.65
C ALA A 297 -17.17 12.32 -13.92
N ALA A 298 -17.42 13.21 -12.97
CA ALA A 298 -18.40 14.28 -13.12
C ALA A 298 -18.02 15.27 -14.25
N ALA A 299 -16.75 15.68 -14.33
CA ALA A 299 -16.26 16.56 -15.39
C ALA A 299 -16.36 15.91 -16.78
N ALA A 300 -16.10 14.61 -16.86
CA ALA A 300 -16.25 13.84 -18.08
C ALA A 300 -17.71 13.72 -18.54
N GLU A 301 -18.65 13.49 -17.61
CA GLU A 301 -20.08 13.50 -17.92
C GLU A 301 -20.56 14.86 -18.43
N GLU A 302 -20.13 15.96 -17.78
CA GLU A 302 -20.44 17.33 -18.22
C GLU A 302 -19.84 17.64 -19.60
N GLN A 303 -18.61 17.21 -19.85
CA GLN A 303 -17.93 17.39 -21.13
C GLN A 303 -18.62 16.62 -22.26
N SER A 304 -19.07 15.39 -22.00
CA SER A 304 -19.86 14.62 -22.95
C SER A 304 -21.19 15.30 -23.28
N ALA A 305 -21.90 15.81 -22.27
CA ALA A 305 -23.14 16.56 -22.47
C ALA A 305 -22.92 17.83 -23.30
N ALA A 306 -21.85 18.60 -23.02
CA ALA A 306 -21.49 19.79 -23.78
C ALA A 306 -21.13 19.48 -25.24
N CYS A 307 -20.51 18.32 -25.51
CA CYS A 307 -20.23 17.87 -26.87
C CYS A 307 -21.52 17.50 -27.61
N GLN A 308 -22.48 16.83 -26.96
CA GLN A 308 -23.78 16.53 -27.57
C GLN A 308 -24.55 17.80 -27.94
N GLU A 309 -24.50 18.83 -27.10
CA GLU A 309 -25.13 20.12 -27.40
C GLU A 309 -24.39 20.89 -28.51
N SER A 310 -23.05 20.82 -28.54
CA SER A 310 -22.24 21.32 -29.65
C SER A 310 -22.59 20.65 -30.97
N ILE A 311 -22.69 19.31 -31.01
CA ILE A 311 -23.07 18.56 -32.21
C ILE A 311 -24.45 18.97 -32.70
N LYS A 312 -25.43 19.13 -31.79
CA LYS A 312 -26.77 19.61 -32.14
C LYS A 312 -26.74 21.02 -32.76
N THR A 313 -25.91 21.91 -32.21
CA THR A 313 -25.73 23.27 -32.74
C THR A 313 -25.07 23.24 -34.12
N ILE A 314 -24.08 22.37 -34.31
CA ILE A 314 -23.41 22.14 -35.60
C ILE A 314 -24.40 21.59 -36.63
N ASP A 315 -25.24 20.61 -36.27
CA ASP A 315 -26.27 20.08 -37.18
C ASP A 315 -27.25 21.18 -37.64
N GLN A 316 -27.65 22.07 -36.73
CA GLN A 316 -28.48 23.24 -37.07
C GLN A 316 -27.75 24.21 -38.01
N GLN A 317 -26.46 24.46 -37.75
CA GLN A 317 -25.63 25.33 -38.58
C GLN A 317 -25.39 24.73 -39.97
N THR A 318 -25.14 23.43 -40.08
CA THR A 318 -25.03 22.72 -41.36
C THR A 318 -26.33 22.82 -42.15
N GLN A 319 -27.48 22.68 -41.50
CA GLN A 319 -28.78 22.84 -42.15
C GLN A 319 -28.97 24.27 -42.70
N ALA A 320 -28.64 25.30 -41.91
CA ALA A 320 -28.69 26.70 -42.34
C ALA A 320 -27.73 26.99 -43.51
N LEU A 321 -26.52 26.41 -43.48
CA LEU A 321 -25.54 26.52 -44.56
C LEU A 321 -26.05 25.87 -45.86
N THR A 322 -26.69 24.70 -45.80
CA THR A 322 -27.30 24.07 -46.98
C THR A 322 -28.44 24.92 -47.56
N GLN A 323 -29.27 25.53 -46.70
CA GLN A 323 -30.32 26.46 -47.15
C GLN A 323 -29.73 27.72 -47.80
N SER A 324 -28.67 28.28 -47.20
CA SER A 324 -27.93 29.41 -47.76
C SER A 324 -27.27 29.08 -49.11
N GLU A 325 -26.72 27.87 -49.26
CA GLU A 325 -26.13 27.40 -50.51
C GLU A 325 -27.19 27.31 -51.61
N GLN A 326 -28.36 26.74 -51.31
CA GLN A 326 -29.47 26.65 -52.24
C GLN A 326 -29.98 28.04 -52.66
N ALA A 327 -30.22 28.93 -51.70
CA ALA A 327 -30.66 30.29 -51.97
C ALA A 327 -29.60 31.10 -52.77
N ALA A 328 -28.30 30.86 -52.53
CA ALA A 328 -27.22 31.47 -53.30
C ALA A 328 -27.21 30.93 -54.74
N GLN A 329 -27.39 29.62 -54.93
CA GLN A 329 -27.48 29.04 -56.27
C GLN A 329 -28.67 29.61 -57.05
N GLU A 330 -29.85 29.69 -56.43
CA GLU A 330 -31.05 30.29 -57.02
C GLU A 330 -30.82 31.77 -57.38
N LEU A 331 -30.24 32.56 -56.47
CA LEU A 331 -29.89 33.96 -56.75
C LEU A 331 -28.90 34.11 -57.92
N SER A 332 -27.93 33.19 -58.04
CA SER A 332 -26.96 33.20 -59.14
C SER A 332 -27.64 32.92 -60.48
N GLU A 333 -28.55 31.94 -60.52
CA GLU A 333 -29.32 31.60 -61.72
C GLU A 333 -30.22 32.76 -62.15
N LEU A 334 -30.94 33.37 -61.21
CA LEU A 334 -31.77 34.55 -61.47
C LEU A 334 -30.95 35.77 -61.89
N ALA A 335 -29.74 35.96 -61.35
CA ALA A 335 -28.85 37.04 -61.77
C ALA A 335 -28.37 36.85 -63.21
N ASP A 336 -28.06 35.62 -63.61
CA ASP A 336 -27.71 35.29 -65.00
C ASP A 336 -28.92 35.41 -65.94
N GLU A 337 -30.12 35.08 -65.48
CA GLU A 337 -31.35 35.31 -66.24
C GLU A 337 -31.63 36.81 -66.42
N LEU A 338 -31.49 37.62 -65.36
CA LEU A 338 -31.61 39.08 -65.42
C LEU A 338 -30.62 39.72 -66.40
N LYS A 339 -29.41 39.15 -66.51
CA LYS A 339 -28.37 39.60 -67.46
C LYS A 339 -28.76 39.36 -68.92
N ASN A 340 -29.55 38.32 -69.18
CA ASN A 340 -29.90 37.85 -70.53
C ASN A 340 -31.36 38.11 -70.93
N SER A 341 -32.23 38.49 -69.99
CA SER A 341 -33.68 38.65 -70.16
C SER A 341 -34.07 39.92 -70.95
N THR A 342 -35.07 39.76 -71.81
CA THR A 342 -35.76 40.87 -72.48
C THR A 342 -36.93 41.45 -71.67
N ASP A 343 -37.41 40.75 -70.63
CA ASP A 343 -38.48 41.20 -69.72
C ASP A 343 -37.93 41.57 -68.34
N ILE A 344 -37.34 42.76 -68.33
CA ILE A 344 -36.43 43.26 -67.31
C ILE A 344 -37.10 43.55 -65.96
N SER A 345 -38.40 43.89 -65.97
CA SER A 345 -39.10 44.26 -64.74
C SER A 345 -39.39 43.04 -63.89
N LYS A 346 -39.81 41.94 -64.52
CA LYS A 346 -40.13 40.69 -63.85
C LYS A 346 -38.88 40.02 -63.26
N SER A 347 -37.81 39.89 -64.06
CA SER A 347 -36.55 39.30 -63.58
C SER A 347 -35.88 40.12 -62.48
N SER A 348 -36.08 41.45 -62.41
CA SER A 348 -35.53 42.26 -61.32
C SER A 348 -36.27 42.04 -60.01
N GLU A 349 -37.58 41.80 -60.08
CA GLU A 349 -38.45 41.53 -58.93
C GLU A 349 -38.16 40.14 -58.34
N GLU A 350 -37.96 39.14 -59.22
CA GLU A 350 -37.55 37.79 -58.85
C GLU A 350 -36.15 37.79 -58.18
N VAL A 351 -35.16 38.50 -58.73
CA VAL A 351 -33.82 38.64 -58.10
C VAL A 351 -33.88 39.33 -56.74
N ALA A 352 -34.74 40.35 -56.58
CA ALA A 352 -34.91 41.04 -55.31
C ALA A 352 -35.53 40.12 -54.24
N SER A 353 -36.51 39.31 -54.61
CA SER A 353 -37.13 38.31 -53.73
C SER A 353 -36.13 37.24 -53.29
N ALA A 354 -35.37 36.67 -54.23
CA ALA A 354 -34.34 35.68 -53.92
C ALA A 354 -33.21 36.26 -53.05
N ALA A 355 -32.91 37.56 -53.19
CA ALA A 355 -31.92 38.23 -52.35
C ALA A 355 -32.43 38.42 -50.90
N GLU A 356 -33.72 38.69 -50.72
CA GLU A 356 -34.35 38.70 -49.39
C GLU A 356 -34.37 37.31 -48.75
N GLU A 357 -34.70 36.26 -49.51
CA GLU A 357 -34.67 34.88 -49.03
C GLU A 357 -33.26 34.44 -48.63
N LEU A 358 -32.24 34.76 -49.44
CA LEU A 358 -30.84 34.50 -49.10
C LEU A 358 -30.41 35.28 -47.85
N SER A 359 -30.82 36.55 -47.73
CA SER A 359 -30.53 37.34 -46.54
C SER A 359 -31.15 36.73 -45.28
N SER A 360 -32.36 36.17 -45.41
CA SER A 360 -33.04 35.45 -44.33
C SER A 360 -32.41 34.10 -43.99
N ALA A 361 -31.80 33.42 -44.95
CA ALA A 361 -31.16 32.12 -44.74
C ALA A 361 -29.78 32.23 -44.07
N VAL A 362 -29.15 33.40 -44.16
CA VAL A 362 -27.81 33.70 -43.63
C VAL A 362 -27.86 34.31 -42.22
N GLU A 363 -28.99 34.92 -41.80
CA GLU A 363 -29.20 35.44 -40.42
C GLU A 363 -29.50 34.34 -39.39
#